data_AF-A0AAD0HS92-F1
#
_entry.id   AF-A0AAD0HS92-F1
#
_cell.length_a   1.000
_cell.length_b   1.000
_cell.length_c   1.000
_cell.angle_alpha   90.00
_cell.angle_beta   90.00
_cell.angle_gamma   90.00
#
_symmetry.space_group_name_H-M   'P 1'
#
loop_
_entity.id
_entity.type
_entity.pdbx_description
1 polymer ?
#
loop_
_entity_poly.entity_id
_entity_poly.type
_entity_poly.pdbx_seq_one_letter_code
_entity_poly.pdbx_strand_id
1 'polypeptide(L)'
;MKNNFEKINDIKIDENLNNKVFRDFIKYFENENKITISKSLYEKLEEVVSKIASYNNHKFVKPSDLFGMLFIQQEEIDDFENKFYESIKQTMFKEVITYKNLNSDIKDDFEVKYNNKTLTLEEKRHAAKLAEWIRKQVIIFSDEKLIEHNEQLDNKITGEMIKSFFKEQNEIFIRIYKWHANAFEIISN
;
A
#
# COMPACT_ATOMS: atom_id res chain seq x y z
N MET A 1 -10.78 -9.92 17.87
CA MET A 1 -10.09 -10.70 16.81
C MET A 1 -10.28 -12.22 16.94
N LYS A 2 -10.34 -12.84 18.13
CA LYS A 2 -10.56 -14.30 18.30
C LYS A 2 -11.72 -14.90 17.47
N ASN A 3 -12.85 -14.20 17.35
CA ASN A 3 -14.04 -14.70 16.63
C ASN A 3 -13.90 -14.83 15.10
N ASN A 4 -12.87 -14.23 14.47
CA ASN A 4 -12.70 -14.35 13.00
C ASN A 4 -11.81 -15.54 12.62
N PHE A 5 -10.92 -16.00 13.50
CA PHE A 5 -10.03 -17.13 13.20
C PHE A 5 -10.76 -18.48 13.23
N GLU A 6 -11.70 -18.65 14.17
CA GLU A 6 -12.56 -19.84 14.21
C GLU A 6 -13.38 -20.01 12.93
N LYS A 7 -13.79 -18.90 12.29
CA LYS A 7 -14.50 -18.93 11.01
C LYS A 7 -13.62 -19.41 9.84
N ILE A 8 -12.30 -19.32 9.95
CA ILE A 8 -11.36 -19.66 8.88
C ILE A 8 -11.05 -21.15 8.85
N ASN A 9 -11.05 -21.81 10.01
CA ASN A 9 -10.59 -23.20 10.13
C ASN A 9 -11.39 -24.19 9.27
N ASP A 10 -12.70 -23.98 9.14
CA ASP A 10 -13.62 -24.88 8.42
C ASP A 10 -13.74 -24.57 6.92
N ILE A 11 -13.05 -23.53 6.44
CA ILE A 11 -13.14 -23.09 5.05
C ILE A 11 -12.33 -24.05 4.17
N LYS A 12 -12.99 -24.59 3.13
CA LYS A 12 -12.32 -25.37 2.09
C LYS A 12 -11.60 -24.42 1.12
N ILE A 13 -10.36 -24.78 0.79
CA ILE A 13 -9.56 -24.07 -0.22
C ILE A 13 -10.03 -24.51 -1.61
N ASP A 14 -10.27 -23.56 -2.51
CA ASP A 14 -10.46 -23.85 -3.93
C ASP A 14 -9.13 -24.30 -4.54
N GLU A 15 -9.07 -25.53 -5.04
CA GLU A 15 -7.87 -26.10 -5.65
C GLU A 15 -7.42 -25.34 -6.91
N ASN A 16 -8.32 -24.56 -7.53
CA ASN A 16 -8.01 -23.72 -8.70
C ASN A 16 -7.56 -22.30 -8.35
N LEU A 17 -7.46 -21.96 -7.05
CA LEU A 17 -7.07 -20.63 -6.61
C LEU A 17 -5.64 -20.29 -7.06
N ASN A 18 -5.49 -19.17 -7.76
CA ASN A 18 -4.17 -18.65 -8.09
C ASN A 18 -3.60 -17.79 -6.94
N ASN A 19 -2.57 -18.30 -6.28
CA ASN A 19 -1.85 -17.68 -5.16
C ASN A 19 -0.60 -16.87 -5.58
N LYS A 20 -0.46 -16.46 -6.85
CA LYS A 20 0.72 -15.68 -7.30
C LYS A 20 0.96 -14.42 -6.46
N VAL A 21 -0.09 -13.68 -6.12
CA VAL A 21 0.02 -12.46 -5.31
C VAL A 21 0.62 -12.75 -3.93
N PHE A 22 0.23 -13.86 -3.30
CA PHE A 22 0.83 -14.31 -2.04
C PHE A 22 2.32 -14.62 -2.21
N ARG A 23 2.70 -15.41 -3.22
CA ARG A 23 4.12 -15.74 -3.47
C ARG A 23 4.98 -14.51 -3.72
N ASP A 24 4.49 -13.58 -4.53
CA ASP A 24 5.21 -12.35 -4.84
C ASP A 24 5.34 -11.47 -3.58
N PHE A 25 4.28 -11.39 -2.77
CA PHE A 25 4.31 -10.66 -1.50
C PHE A 25 5.31 -11.26 -0.51
N ILE A 26 5.31 -12.58 -0.30
CA ILE A 26 6.27 -13.24 0.60
C ILE A 26 7.69 -13.01 0.13
N LYS A 27 7.95 -13.17 -1.17
CA LYS A 27 9.30 -12.92 -1.72
C LYS A 27 9.73 -11.47 -1.53
N TYR A 28 8.83 -10.51 -1.71
CA TYR A 28 9.12 -9.11 -1.42
C TYR A 28 9.40 -8.88 0.07
N PHE A 29 8.53 -9.41 0.94
CA PHE A 29 8.61 -9.31 2.39
C PHE A 29 9.94 -9.87 2.95
N GLU A 30 10.36 -11.05 2.50
CA GLU A 30 11.65 -11.65 2.88
C GLU A 30 12.84 -10.76 2.48
N ASN A 31 12.83 -10.24 1.25
CA ASN A 31 13.91 -9.42 0.73
C ASN A 31 14.01 -8.06 1.42
N GLU A 32 12.87 -7.38 1.59
CA GLU A 32 12.81 -6.04 2.23
C GLU A 32 13.25 -6.13 3.69
N ASN A 33 12.80 -7.15 4.41
CA ASN A 33 13.08 -7.32 5.84
C ASN A 33 14.35 -8.13 6.12
N LYS A 34 15.03 -8.64 5.08
CA LYS A 34 16.24 -9.48 5.17
C LYS A 34 16.06 -10.70 6.08
N ILE A 35 14.94 -11.39 5.92
CA ILE A 35 14.56 -12.59 6.67
C ILE A 35 14.28 -13.76 5.72
N THR A 36 14.34 -14.98 6.25
CA THR A 36 13.89 -16.19 5.54
C THR A 36 12.80 -16.84 6.37
N ILE A 37 11.63 -17.02 5.77
CA ILE A 37 10.48 -17.65 6.40
C ILE A 37 10.65 -19.17 6.30
N SER A 38 10.51 -19.85 7.43
CA SER A 38 10.55 -21.30 7.49
C SER A 38 9.43 -21.90 6.66
N LYS A 39 9.68 -23.08 6.09
CA LYS A 39 8.67 -23.80 5.31
C LYS A 39 7.35 -23.99 6.09
N SER A 40 7.44 -24.27 7.39
CA SER A 40 6.27 -24.45 8.26
C SER A 40 5.44 -23.17 8.41
N LEU A 41 6.09 -22.02 8.63
CA LEU A 41 5.38 -20.75 8.71
C LEU A 41 4.82 -20.32 7.35
N TYR A 42 5.58 -20.52 6.27
CA TYR A 42 5.12 -20.26 4.91
C TYR A 42 3.82 -21.02 4.60
N GLU A 43 3.78 -22.32 4.86
CA GLU A 43 2.59 -23.16 4.63
C GLU A 43 1.38 -22.68 5.43
N LYS A 44 1.57 -22.28 6.70
CA LYS A 44 0.50 -21.70 7.53
C LYS A 44 -0.04 -20.38 6.97
N LEU A 45 0.86 -19.48 6.56
CA LEU A 45 0.49 -18.19 5.96
C LEU A 45 -0.28 -18.41 4.67
N GLU A 46 0.20 -19.31 3.82
CA GLU A 46 -0.45 -19.67 2.56
C GLU A 46 -1.84 -20.26 2.78
N GLU A 47 -1.98 -21.17 3.73
CA GLU A 47 -3.25 -21.83 4.05
C GLU A 47 -4.30 -20.79 4.47
N VAL A 48 -3.96 -19.89 5.39
CA VAL A 48 -4.91 -18.88 5.89
C VAL A 48 -5.32 -17.91 4.78
N VAL A 49 -4.36 -17.41 4.00
CA VAL A 49 -4.65 -16.50 2.87
C VAL A 49 -5.52 -17.20 1.83
N SER A 50 -5.23 -18.45 1.51
CA SER A 50 -5.97 -19.22 0.51
C SER A 50 -7.40 -19.53 0.96
N LYS A 51 -7.59 -19.83 2.25
CA LYS A 51 -8.93 -19.99 2.85
C LYS A 51 -9.74 -18.71 2.75
N ILE A 52 -9.15 -17.56 3.10
CA ILE A 52 -9.83 -16.26 3.01
C ILE A 52 -10.20 -15.94 1.55
N ALA A 53 -9.27 -16.10 0.61
CA ALA A 53 -9.55 -15.87 -0.81
C ALA A 53 -10.69 -16.77 -1.32
N SER A 54 -10.67 -18.06 -0.94
CA SER A 54 -11.71 -19.03 -1.31
C SER A 54 -13.09 -18.66 -0.74
N TYR A 55 -13.15 -18.22 0.53
CA TYR A 55 -14.39 -17.76 1.17
C TYR A 55 -15.02 -16.54 0.48
N ASN A 56 -14.17 -15.68 -0.06
CA ASN A 56 -14.57 -14.51 -0.83
C ASN A 56 -14.87 -14.84 -2.30
N ASN A 57 -14.79 -16.11 -2.70
CA ASN A 57 -14.96 -16.57 -4.09
C ASN A 57 -13.99 -15.86 -5.05
N HIS A 58 -12.79 -15.53 -4.60
CA HIS A 58 -11.76 -14.94 -5.46
C HIS A 58 -11.13 -16.02 -6.34
N LYS A 59 -10.99 -15.74 -7.63
CA LYS A 59 -10.25 -16.64 -8.57
C LYS A 59 -8.74 -16.61 -8.35
N PHE A 60 -8.24 -15.54 -7.72
CA PHE A 60 -6.84 -15.33 -7.39
C PHE A 60 -6.75 -14.55 -6.08
N VAL A 61 -5.69 -14.80 -5.31
CA VAL A 61 -5.40 -14.05 -4.08
C VAL A 61 -5.30 -12.56 -4.39
N LYS A 62 -6.02 -11.73 -3.65
CA LYS A 62 -5.96 -10.27 -3.70
C LYS A 62 -5.18 -9.71 -2.51
N PRO A 63 -4.73 -8.43 -2.55
CA PRO A 63 -4.09 -7.79 -1.40
C PRO A 63 -4.92 -7.82 -0.12
N SER A 64 -6.25 -7.73 -0.21
CA SER A 64 -7.18 -7.91 0.92
C SER A 64 -7.01 -9.23 1.66
N ASP A 65 -6.71 -10.29 0.93
CA ASP A 65 -6.64 -11.64 1.50
C ASP A 65 -5.35 -11.81 2.32
N LEU A 66 -4.29 -11.08 1.96
CA LEU A 66 -2.99 -11.09 2.67
C LEU A 66 -3.10 -10.62 4.12
N PHE A 67 -4.08 -9.76 4.44
CA PHE A 67 -4.34 -9.33 5.83
C PHE A 67 -4.69 -10.49 6.76
N GLY A 68 -5.10 -11.65 6.21
CA GLY A 68 -5.29 -12.87 6.97
C GLY A 68 -4.03 -13.34 7.70
N MET A 69 -2.85 -13.02 7.16
CA MET A 69 -1.57 -13.36 7.76
C MET A 69 -1.44 -12.81 9.19
N LEU A 70 -2.05 -11.66 9.47
CA LEU A 70 -2.05 -11.02 10.79
C LEU A 70 -2.83 -11.79 11.85
N PHE A 71 -3.65 -12.77 11.46
CA PHE A 71 -4.36 -13.61 12.42
C PHE A 71 -3.52 -14.80 12.91
N ILE A 72 -2.38 -15.08 12.27
CA ILE A 72 -1.51 -16.19 12.64
C ILE A 72 -0.64 -15.78 13.83
N GLN A 73 -0.74 -16.54 14.92
CA GLN A 73 0.24 -16.47 16.00
C GLN A 73 1.53 -17.15 15.56
N GLN A 74 2.62 -16.40 15.57
CA GLN A 74 3.96 -16.86 15.18
C GLN A 74 5.01 -16.12 16.02
N GLU A 75 6.14 -16.77 16.26
CA GLU A 75 7.26 -16.23 17.06
C GLU A 75 8.56 -16.14 16.25
N GLU A 76 8.53 -16.53 14.98
CA GLU A 76 9.70 -16.62 14.11
C GLU A 76 10.15 -15.23 13.62
N ILE A 77 9.19 -14.38 13.31
CA ILE A 77 9.39 -13.03 12.80
C ILE A 77 9.06 -12.06 13.93
N ASP A 78 10.08 -11.38 14.43
CA ASP A 78 9.96 -10.25 15.32
C ASP A 78 9.22 -9.09 14.65
N ASP A 79 8.33 -8.45 15.41
CA ASP A 79 7.54 -7.29 14.96
C ASP A 79 6.80 -7.50 13.63
N PHE A 80 6.28 -8.72 13.45
CA PHE A 80 5.66 -9.16 12.21
C PHE A 80 4.54 -8.24 11.71
N GLU A 81 3.71 -7.74 12.62
CA GLU A 81 2.60 -6.85 12.26
C GLU A 81 3.09 -5.56 11.60
N ASN A 82 4.09 -4.88 12.18
CA ASN A 82 4.63 -3.66 11.59
C ASN A 82 5.35 -3.94 10.27
N LYS A 83 6.16 -4.99 10.20
CA LYS A 83 6.83 -5.40 8.95
C LYS A 83 5.82 -5.73 7.85
N PHE A 84 4.70 -6.35 8.22
CA PHE A 84 3.61 -6.66 7.30
C PHE A 84 2.97 -5.37 6.78
N TYR A 85 2.60 -4.44 7.65
CA TYR A 85 1.99 -3.16 7.26
C TYR A 85 2.91 -2.32 6.38
N GLU A 86 4.21 -2.29 6.67
CA GLU A 86 5.17 -1.60 5.81
C GLU A 86 5.28 -2.28 4.44
N SER A 87 5.37 -3.61 4.40
CA SER A 87 5.50 -4.34 3.14
C SER A 87 4.24 -4.27 2.28
N ILE A 88 3.05 -4.35 2.90
CA ILE A 88 1.78 -4.26 2.17
C ILE A 88 1.55 -2.82 1.68
N LYS A 89 2.00 -1.81 2.43
CA LYS A 89 2.03 -0.41 1.95
C LYS A 89 2.86 -0.29 0.68
N GLN A 90 4.08 -0.81 0.68
CA GLN A 90 4.99 -0.71 -0.47
C GLN A 90 4.46 -1.43 -1.71
N THR A 91 3.80 -2.57 -1.53
CA THR A 91 3.27 -3.36 -2.66
C THR A 91 1.95 -2.81 -3.19
N MET A 92 1.03 -2.38 -2.33
CA MET A 92 -0.26 -1.82 -2.75
C MET A 92 -0.14 -0.40 -3.32
N PHE A 93 0.74 0.43 -2.76
CA PHE A 93 0.88 1.85 -3.11
C PHE A 93 2.17 2.15 -3.86
N LYS A 94 2.80 1.14 -4.48
CA LYS A 94 4.10 1.26 -5.16
C LYS A 94 4.21 2.48 -6.08
N GLU A 95 3.21 2.67 -6.94
CA GLU A 95 3.19 3.77 -7.90
C GLU A 95 3.06 5.13 -7.20
N VAL A 96 2.14 5.24 -6.24
CA VAL A 96 1.93 6.45 -5.45
C VAL A 96 3.19 6.85 -4.70
N ILE A 97 3.87 5.89 -4.08
CA ILE A 97 5.14 6.07 -3.36
C ILE A 97 6.23 6.51 -4.34
N THR A 98 6.31 5.89 -5.52
CA THR A 98 7.29 6.25 -6.55
C THR A 98 7.12 7.70 -6.99
N TYR A 99 5.90 8.12 -7.34
CA TYR A 99 5.63 9.51 -7.73
C TYR A 99 5.83 10.49 -6.58
N LYS A 100 5.49 10.09 -5.36
CA LYS A 100 5.73 10.90 -4.16
C LYS A 100 7.22 11.15 -3.95
N ASN A 101 8.06 10.14 -4.11
CA ASN A 101 9.51 10.29 -3.95
C ASN A 101 10.10 11.15 -5.07
N LEU A 102 9.71 10.92 -6.33
CA LEU A 102 10.13 11.77 -7.46
C LEU A 102 9.75 13.25 -7.25
N ASN A 103 8.53 13.50 -6.76
CA ASN A 103 8.10 14.86 -6.43
C ASN A 103 8.94 15.47 -5.30
N SER A 104 9.35 14.68 -4.29
CA SER A 104 10.20 15.18 -3.22
C SER A 104 11.59 15.56 -3.74
N ASP A 105 12.20 14.70 -4.55
CA ASP A 105 13.54 14.93 -5.11
C ASP A 105 13.58 16.18 -5.99
N ILE A 106 12.57 16.36 -6.86
CA ILE A 106 12.44 17.55 -7.70
C ILE A 106 12.18 18.79 -6.85
N LYS A 107 11.35 18.68 -5.80
CA LYS A 107 11.08 19.78 -4.87
C LYS A 107 12.37 20.27 -4.22
N ASP A 108 13.19 19.35 -3.71
CA ASP A 108 14.44 19.68 -3.03
C ASP A 108 15.46 20.32 -4.00
N ASP A 109 15.60 19.80 -5.23
CA ASP A 109 16.45 20.42 -6.27
C ASP A 109 16.00 21.84 -6.63
N PHE A 110 14.70 22.02 -6.87
CA PHE A 110 14.16 23.32 -7.25
C PHE A 110 14.21 24.33 -6.10
N GLU A 111 14.04 23.90 -4.86
CA GLU A 111 14.18 24.76 -3.68
C GLU A 111 15.62 25.26 -3.52
N VAL A 112 16.63 24.41 -3.73
CA VAL A 112 18.04 24.82 -3.76
C VAL A 112 18.29 25.86 -4.85
N LYS A 113 17.80 25.63 -6.08
CA LYS A 113 17.94 26.57 -7.20
C LYS A 113 17.19 27.89 -6.96
N TYR A 114 16.01 27.83 -6.36
CA TYR A 114 15.22 29.00 -6.00
C TYR A 114 15.98 29.86 -4.97
N ASN A 115 16.49 29.25 -3.91
CA ASN A 115 17.26 29.94 -2.86
C ASN A 115 18.59 30.53 -3.40
N ASN A 116 19.23 29.83 -4.33
CA ASN A 116 20.43 30.30 -5.02
C ASN A 116 20.16 31.29 -6.16
N LYS A 117 18.89 31.58 -6.46
CA LYS A 117 18.44 32.44 -7.57
C LYS A 117 18.93 31.97 -8.95
N THR A 118 19.10 30.67 -9.12
CA THR A 118 19.53 30.03 -10.38
C THR A 118 18.40 29.34 -11.13
N LEU A 119 17.17 29.39 -10.59
CA LEU A 119 15.99 28.77 -11.18
C LEU A 119 15.61 29.43 -12.51
N THR A 120 15.46 28.62 -13.55
CA THR A 120 15.09 29.07 -14.90
C THR A 120 13.58 29.33 -15.03
N LEU A 121 13.20 30.09 -16.07
CA LEU A 121 11.78 30.31 -16.39
C LEU A 121 11.07 29.00 -16.77
N GLU A 122 11.78 28.06 -17.40
CA GLU A 122 11.24 26.75 -17.74
C GLU A 122 10.96 25.91 -16.49
N GLU A 123 11.89 25.89 -15.53
CA GLU A 123 11.70 25.21 -14.24
C GLU A 123 10.53 25.81 -13.45
N LYS A 124 10.35 27.14 -13.44
CA LYS A 124 9.16 27.78 -12.85
C LYS A 124 7.86 27.30 -13.51
N ARG A 125 7.84 27.17 -14.84
CA ARG A 125 6.67 26.64 -15.57
C ARG A 125 6.43 25.17 -15.25
N HIS A 126 7.48 24.37 -15.11
CA HIS A 126 7.35 22.97 -14.69
C HIS A 126 6.85 22.84 -13.26
N ALA A 127 7.33 23.68 -12.33
CA ALA A 127 6.82 23.74 -10.96
C ALA A 127 5.31 24.04 -10.93
N ALA A 128 4.84 25.02 -11.70
CA ALA A 128 3.41 25.33 -11.81
C ALA A 128 2.58 24.14 -12.32
N LYS A 129 3.06 23.44 -13.36
CA LYS A 129 2.40 22.23 -13.90
C LYS A 129 2.37 21.08 -12.87
N LEU A 130 3.47 20.89 -12.14
CA LEU A 130 3.55 19.88 -11.09
C LEU A 130 2.57 20.18 -9.96
N ALA A 131 2.51 21.43 -9.49
CA ALA A 131 1.53 21.84 -8.48
C ALA A 131 0.09 21.54 -8.93
N GLU A 132 -0.27 21.88 -10.17
CA GLU A 132 -1.59 21.58 -10.74
C GLU A 132 -1.87 20.07 -10.78
N TRP A 133 -0.91 19.28 -11.26
CA TRP A 133 -1.04 17.82 -11.32
C TRP A 133 -1.19 17.20 -9.92
N ILE A 134 -0.38 17.62 -8.95
CA ILE A 134 -0.44 17.15 -7.57
C ILE A 134 -1.81 17.48 -6.94
N ARG A 135 -2.34 18.68 -7.18
CA ARG A 135 -3.69 19.07 -6.72
C ARG A 135 -4.78 18.17 -7.30
N LYS A 136 -4.68 17.78 -8.58
CA LYS A 136 -5.60 16.80 -9.19
C LYS A 136 -5.50 15.43 -8.51
N GLN A 137 -4.29 14.97 -8.18
CA GLN A 137 -4.11 13.72 -7.43
C GLN A 137 -4.75 13.81 -6.05
N VAL A 138 -4.59 14.92 -5.33
CA VAL A 138 -5.23 15.13 -4.02
C VAL A 138 -6.76 15.00 -4.11
N ILE A 139 -7.39 15.54 -5.15
CA ILE A 139 -8.84 15.41 -5.36
C ILE A 139 -9.21 13.94 -5.57
N ILE A 140 -8.47 13.22 -6.41
CA ILE A 140 -8.68 11.78 -6.66
C ILE A 140 -8.59 11.02 -5.34
N PHE A 141 -7.48 11.14 -4.61
CA PHE A 141 -7.28 10.41 -3.34
C PHE A 141 -8.29 10.78 -2.24
N SER A 142 -8.91 11.96 -2.33
CA SER A 142 -9.94 12.41 -1.38
C SER A 142 -11.34 11.90 -1.73
N ASP A 143 -11.53 11.26 -2.88
CA ASP A 143 -12.83 10.69 -3.26
C ASP A 143 -13.11 9.42 -2.44
N GLU A 144 -14.10 9.49 -1.54
CA GLU A 144 -14.52 8.37 -0.70
C GLU A 144 -14.94 7.14 -1.53
N LYS A 145 -15.37 7.35 -2.78
CA LYS A 145 -15.73 6.27 -3.71
C LYS A 145 -14.54 5.39 -4.08
N LEU A 146 -13.30 5.86 -3.94
CA LEU A 146 -12.10 5.04 -4.11
C LEU A 146 -12.00 3.90 -3.10
N ILE A 147 -12.68 4.02 -1.96
CA ILE A 147 -12.73 2.96 -0.95
C ILE A 147 -14.00 2.15 -1.11
N GLU A 148 -15.15 2.82 -1.29
CA GLU A 148 -16.46 2.16 -1.37
C GLU A 148 -16.58 1.19 -2.55
N HIS A 149 -16.05 1.56 -3.72
CA HIS A 149 -16.22 0.80 -4.97
C HIS A 149 -14.97 0.02 -5.38
N ASN A 150 -13.97 -0.11 -4.50
CA ASN A 150 -12.74 -0.80 -4.84
C ASN A 150 -12.87 -2.31 -4.57
N GLU A 151 -13.06 -3.07 -5.64
CA GLU A 151 -13.15 -4.54 -5.62
C GLU A 151 -11.91 -5.25 -5.04
N GLN A 152 -10.77 -4.57 -4.94
CA GLN A 152 -9.58 -5.11 -4.29
C GLN A 152 -9.62 -5.01 -2.77
N LEU A 153 -10.52 -4.18 -2.21
CA LEU A 153 -10.74 -4.04 -0.77
C LEU A 153 -11.96 -4.83 -0.30
N ASP A 154 -12.76 -5.36 -1.22
CA ASP A 154 -13.93 -6.18 -0.89
C ASP A 154 -13.49 -7.53 -0.34
N ASN A 155 -13.70 -7.72 0.97
CA ASN A 155 -13.39 -8.96 1.66
C ASN A 155 -14.27 -9.08 2.91
N LYS A 156 -14.96 -10.21 3.04
CA LYS A 156 -15.92 -10.49 4.12
C LYS A 156 -15.27 -10.76 5.48
N ILE A 157 -13.96 -11.02 5.51
CA ILE A 157 -13.20 -11.38 6.71
C ILE A 157 -12.26 -10.23 7.12
N THR A 158 -11.47 -9.73 6.18
CA THR A 158 -10.43 -8.70 6.41
C THR A 158 -10.81 -7.32 5.87
N GLY A 159 -12.00 -7.16 5.29
CA GLY A 159 -12.42 -5.93 4.60
C GLY A 159 -12.32 -4.67 5.46
N GLU A 160 -12.76 -4.73 6.72
CA GLU A 160 -12.65 -3.60 7.64
C GLU A 160 -11.19 -3.20 7.92
N MET A 161 -10.30 -4.19 8.06
CA MET A 161 -8.87 -3.93 8.30
C MET A 161 -8.21 -3.27 7.09
N ILE A 162 -8.41 -3.82 5.90
CA ILE A 162 -7.79 -3.27 4.70
C ILE A 162 -8.39 -1.90 4.33
N LYS A 163 -9.71 -1.69 4.51
CA LYS A 163 -10.33 -0.38 4.28
C LYS A 163 -9.79 0.68 5.25
N SER A 164 -9.64 0.33 6.53
CA SER A 164 -9.07 1.23 7.53
C SER A 164 -7.62 1.58 7.20
N PHE A 165 -6.81 0.57 6.89
CA PHE A 165 -5.42 0.76 6.46
C PHE A 165 -5.33 1.63 5.20
N PHE A 166 -6.12 1.33 4.18
CA PHE A 166 -6.12 2.07 2.92
C PHE A 166 -6.50 3.54 3.13
N LYS A 167 -7.52 3.80 3.96
CA LYS A 167 -7.92 5.16 4.35
C LYS A 167 -6.78 5.91 5.03
N GLU A 168 -6.16 5.30 6.03
CA GLU A 168 -5.03 5.89 6.75
C GLU A 168 -3.87 6.24 5.81
N GLN A 169 -3.49 5.31 4.93
CA GLN A 169 -2.42 5.57 3.97
C GLN A 169 -2.78 6.69 2.98
N ASN A 170 -4.03 6.72 2.48
CA ASN A 170 -4.51 7.80 1.62
C ASN A 170 -4.43 9.17 2.31
N GLU A 171 -4.85 9.27 3.57
CA GLU A 171 -4.76 10.52 4.35
C GLU A 171 -3.32 11.01 4.50
N ILE A 172 -2.37 10.09 4.71
CA ILE A 172 -0.94 10.38 4.74
C ILE A 172 -0.46 10.90 3.37
N PHE A 173 -0.80 10.22 2.28
CA PHE A 173 -0.40 10.66 0.93
C PHE A 173 -0.98 12.02 0.56
N ILE A 174 -2.26 12.27 0.88
CA ILE A 174 -2.91 13.57 0.66
C ILE A 174 -2.17 14.69 1.39
N ARG A 175 -1.81 14.48 2.66
CA ARG A 175 -1.05 15.48 3.44
C ARG A 175 0.29 15.82 2.78
N ILE A 176 1.03 14.80 2.36
CA ILE A 176 2.35 14.97 1.73
C ILE A 176 2.20 15.69 0.38
N TYR A 177 1.23 15.29 -0.44
CA TYR A 177 0.97 15.94 -1.72
C TYR A 177 0.53 17.39 -1.57
N LYS A 178 -0.31 17.73 -0.60
CA LYS A 178 -0.64 19.13 -0.30
C LYS A 178 0.62 19.94 0.05
N TRP A 179 1.52 19.37 0.84
CA TRP A 179 2.79 20.03 1.17
C TRP A 179 3.68 20.23 -0.07
N HIS A 180 3.83 19.21 -0.92
CA HIS A 180 4.59 19.32 -2.17
C HIS A 180 3.99 20.36 -3.13
N ALA A 181 2.66 20.39 -3.30
CA ALA A 181 1.99 21.36 -4.16
C ALA A 181 2.27 22.80 -3.70
N ASN A 182 2.16 23.07 -2.40
CA ASN A 182 2.45 24.39 -1.84
C ASN A 182 3.91 24.82 -2.10
N ALA A 183 4.86 23.89 -1.96
CA ALA A 183 6.26 24.19 -2.23
C ALA A 183 6.49 24.55 -3.71
N PHE A 184 5.93 23.77 -4.64
CA PHE A 184 6.04 24.07 -6.07
C PHE A 184 5.36 25.38 -6.48
N GLU A 185 4.25 25.75 -5.81
CA GLU A 185 3.60 27.05 -6.04
C GLU A 185 4.50 28.22 -5.65
N ILE A 186 5.15 28.15 -4.48
CA ILE A 186 6.10 29.17 -4.04
C ILE A 186 7.25 29.30 -5.05
N ILE A 187 7.82 28.18 -5.48
CA ILE A 187 8.92 28.12 -6.45
C ILE A 187 8.50 28.70 -7.81
N SER A 188 7.24 28.52 -8.21
CA SER A 188 6.73 28.97 -9.50
C SER A 188 6.47 30.47 -9.60
N ASN A 189 6.32 31.15 -8.45
CA ASN A 189 6.17 32.61 -8.36
C ASN A 189 7.53 33.31 -8.50
#